data_AF-A0AAU6RCL6-F1
#
_entry.id   AF-A0AAU6RCL6-F1
#
_cell.length_a   1.000
_cell.length_b   1.000
_cell.length_c   1.000
_cell.angle_alpha   90.00
_cell.angle_beta   90.00
_cell.angle_gamma   90.00
#
_symmetry.space_group_name_H-M   'P 1'
#
loop_
_entity.id
_entity.type
_entity.pdbx_description
1 polymer ?
#
loop_
_entity_poly.entity_id
_entity_poly.type
_entity_poly.pdbx_seq_one_letter_code
_entity_poly.pdbx_strand_id
1 'polypeptide(L)'
;MGRGQMEVLNDRVAKKREIFDRYVEELKGIDGISFMEELEDSFSNRWLSTMIVDSEKVGKTSVEIIEHLAGFNIEARPVWKPMHLQPLFEGKEFIQDEHQDVSKFLFENGICLPSDTKMTEAIQDAVIDMIKTFINS
;
A
#
# COMPACT_ATOMS: atom_id res chain seq x y z
N MET A 1 7.99 34.91 -4.89
CA MET A 1 7.04 34.05 -5.63
C MET A 1 7.41 32.60 -5.31
N GLY A 2 6.55 31.86 -4.59
CA GLY A 2 6.87 30.54 -4.01
C GLY A 2 6.26 30.28 -2.61
N ARG A 3 5.69 31.30 -1.96
CA ARG A 3 5.15 31.19 -0.59
C ARG A 3 3.77 30.51 -0.52
N GLY A 4 2.89 30.71 -1.52
CA GLY A 4 1.57 30.05 -1.57
C GLY A 4 1.58 28.58 -1.95
N GLN A 5 2.69 28.05 -2.52
CA GLN A 5 2.81 26.61 -2.82
C GLN A 5 3.18 25.77 -1.57
N MET A 6 3.82 26.38 -0.58
CA MET A 6 4.19 25.72 0.68
C MET A 6 2.98 25.47 1.59
N GLU A 7 1.98 26.35 1.57
CA GLU A 7 0.74 26.18 2.34
C GLU A 7 -0.06 24.97 1.82
N VAL A 8 -0.24 24.87 0.51
CA VAL A 8 -0.94 23.74 -0.14
C VAL A 8 -0.20 22.41 0.05
N LEU A 9 1.12 22.44 0.18
CA LEU A 9 1.90 21.22 0.40
C LEU A 9 1.55 20.58 1.75
N ASN A 10 1.47 21.37 2.81
CA ASN A 10 1.12 20.87 4.15
C ASN A 10 -0.30 20.27 4.15
N ASP A 11 -1.26 20.93 3.51
CA ASP A 11 -2.63 20.42 3.39
C ASP A 11 -2.69 19.11 2.60
N ARG A 12 -1.90 18.98 1.53
CA ARG A 12 -1.81 17.73 0.75
C ARG A 12 -1.19 16.60 1.56
N VAL A 13 -0.13 16.88 2.30
CA VAL A 13 0.49 15.88 3.19
C VAL A 13 -0.49 15.48 4.28
N ALA A 14 -1.19 16.43 4.90
CA ALA A 14 -2.22 16.15 5.89
C ALA A 14 -3.33 15.25 5.31
N LYS A 15 -3.83 15.57 4.10
CA LYS A 15 -4.86 14.75 3.45
C LYS A 15 -4.38 13.34 3.09
N LYS A 16 -3.14 13.20 2.61
CA LYS A 16 -2.52 11.89 2.33
C LYS A 16 -2.41 11.04 3.59
N ARG A 17 -2.01 11.64 4.71
CA ARG A 17 -1.95 10.97 6.01
C ARG A 17 -3.35 10.57 6.49
N GLU A 18 -4.33 11.46 6.40
CA GLU A 18 -5.72 11.15 6.75
C GLU A 18 -6.26 9.93 5.97
N ILE A 19 -6.02 9.88 4.65
CA ILE A 19 -6.42 8.72 3.83
C ILE A 19 -5.72 7.44 4.29
N PHE A 20 -4.41 7.49 4.56
CA PHE A 20 -3.66 6.36 5.08
C PHE A 20 -4.19 5.89 6.44
N ASP A 21 -4.42 6.82 7.36
CA ASP A 21 -4.90 6.52 8.71
C ASP A 21 -6.29 5.89 8.67
N ARG A 22 -7.17 6.31 7.75
CA ARG A 22 -8.48 5.66 7.55
C ARG A 22 -8.35 4.21 7.09
N TYR A 23 -7.44 3.89 6.17
CA TYR A 23 -7.18 2.49 5.81
C TYR A 23 -6.67 1.68 7.02
N VAL A 24 -5.73 2.23 7.79
CA VAL A 24 -5.20 1.58 8.99
C VAL A 24 -6.32 1.32 9.99
N GLU A 25 -7.11 2.33 10.34
CA GLU A 25 -8.17 2.22 11.34
C GLU A 25 -9.24 1.21 10.93
N GLU A 26 -9.61 1.16 9.64
CA GLU A 26 -10.66 0.29 9.15
C GLU A 26 -10.20 -1.15 8.89
N LEU A 27 -8.91 -1.38 8.61
CA LEU A 27 -8.38 -2.69 8.23
C LEU A 27 -7.51 -3.34 9.32
N LYS A 28 -7.12 -2.63 10.39
CA LYS A 28 -6.29 -3.16 11.50
C LYS A 28 -6.88 -4.38 12.23
N GLY A 29 -8.19 -4.61 12.12
CA GLY A 29 -8.86 -5.75 12.75
C GLY A 29 -8.69 -7.07 11.99
N ILE A 30 -8.12 -7.05 10.78
CA ILE A 30 -7.94 -8.24 9.93
C ILE A 30 -6.57 -8.86 10.22
N ASP A 31 -6.55 -10.07 10.80
CA ASP A 31 -5.30 -10.80 11.02
C ASP A 31 -4.62 -11.11 9.68
N GLY A 32 -3.33 -10.81 9.59
CA GLY A 32 -2.55 -10.91 8.36
C GLY A 32 -2.51 -9.65 7.49
N ILE A 33 -3.16 -8.55 7.87
CA ILE A 33 -2.93 -7.24 7.25
C ILE A 33 -2.02 -6.39 8.13
N SER A 34 -1.01 -5.77 7.52
CA SER A 34 -0.15 -4.79 8.19
C SER A 34 0.15 -3.60 7.29
N PHE A 35 0.54 -2.48 7.90
CA PHE A 35 0.85 -1.23 7.20
C PHE A 35 2.27 -0.76 7.56
N MET A 36 2.83 0.10 6.72
CA MET A 36 4.17 0.64 6.96
C MET A 36 4.19 1.56 8.19
N GLU A 37 4.96 1.17 9.21
CA GLU A 37 5.18 1.98 10.41
C GLU A 37 6.07 3.21 10.13
N GLU A 38 6.03 4.18 11.04
CA GLU A 38 6.96 5.32 11.04
C GLU A 38 8.12 5.00 11.99
N LEU A 39 9.33 5.40 11.61
CA LEU A 39 10.48 5.30 12.51
C LEU A 39 10.37 6.36 13.61
N GLU A 40 10.99 6.09 14.77
CA GLU A 40 11.12 7.07 15.85
C GLU A 40 11.71 8.39 15.33
N ASP A 41 11.19 9.52 15.84
CA ASP A 41 11.55 10.87 15.44
C ASP A 41 11.38 11.20 13.93
N SER A 42 10.53 10.46 13.23
CA SER A 42 10.25 10.67 11.81
C SER A 42 8.75 10.65 11.52
N PHE A 43 8.37 11.22 10.38
CA PHE A 43 7.02 11.07 9.85
C PHE A 43 7.03 10.97 8.32
N SER A 44 6.20 10.09 7.78
CA SER A 44 6.02 9.89 6.34
C SER A 44 5.07 10.93 5.77
N ASN A 45 5.35 11.41 4.56
CA ASN A 45 4.37 12.20 3.82
C ASN A 45 3.20 11.34 3.28
N ARG A 46 3.27 10.00 3.45
CA ARG A 46 2.29 9.02 2.96
C ARG A 46 1.95 9.23 1.48
N TRP A 47 2.97 9.52 0.65
CA TRP A 47 2.79 9.72 -0.79
C TRP A 47 2.00 8.57 -1.43
N LEU A 48 2.28 7.34 -0.99
CA LEU A 48 1.45 6.16 -1.19
C LEU A 48 0.92 5.63 0.14
N SER A 49 -0.28 5.05 0.08
CA SER A 49 -0.80 4.18 1.13
C SER A 49 -0.53 2.74 0.74
N THR A 50 0.26 2.03 1.54
CA THR A 50 0.67 0.65 1.25
C THR A 50 0.34 -0.28 2.40
N MET A 51 -0.12 -1.48 2.08
CA MET A 51 -0.33 -2.57 3.04
C MET A 51 0.39 -3.83 2.59
N ILE A 52 0.71 -4.70 3.54
CA ILE A 52 1.21 -6.06 3.31
C ILE A 52 0.11 -7.04 3.70
N VAL A 53 -0.03 -8.09 2.89
CA VAL A 53 -1.01 -9.16 3.06
C VAL A 53 -0.27 -10.48 3.30
N ASP A 54 -0.48 -11.08 4.47
CA ASP A 54 -0.11 -12.46 4.77
C ASP A 54 -1.21 -13.38 4.22
N SER A 55 -0.93 -14.00 3.08
CA SER A 55 -1.92 -14.82 2.37
C SER A 55 -2.28 -16.11 3.11
N GLU A 56 -1.43 -16.62 3.98
CA GLU A 56 -1.73 -17.82 4.77
C GLU A 56 -2.79 -17.53 5.84
N LYS A 57 -2.74 -16.32 6.41
CA LYS A 57 -3.73 -15.86 7.40
C LYS A 57 -5.01 -15.32 6.77
N VAL A 58 -4.85 -14.51 5.72
CA VAL A 58 -5.98 -13.84 5.04
C VAL A 58 -6.73 -14.83 4.13
N GLY A 59 -6.08 -15.90 3.66
CA GLY A 59 -6.66 -16.85 2.72
C GLY A 59 -6.82 -16.30 1.29
N LYS A 60 -6.33 -15.09 1.03
CA LYS A 60 -6.27 -14.43 -0.28
C LYS A 60 -4.88 -13.84 -0.49
N THR A 61 -4.38 -13.91 -1.71
CA THR A 61 -3.11 -13.29 -2.10
C THR A 61 -3.27 -11.80 -2.39
N SER A 62 -2.16 -11.07 -2.37
CA SER A 62 -2.13 -9.65 -2.73
C SER A 62 -2.65 -9.41 -4.16
N VAL A 63 -2.31 -10.32 -5.09
CA VAL A 63 -2.72 -10.29 -6.49
C VAL A 63 -4.22 -10.47 -6.63
N GLU A 64 -4.81 -11.44 -5.93
CA GLU A 64 -6.27 -11.66 -5.96
C GLU A 64 -7.04 -10.44 -5.46
N ILE A 65 -6.55 -9.77 -4.40
CA ILE A 65 -7.17 -8.53 -3.90
C ILE A 65 -7.07 -7.42 -4.95
N ILE A 66 -5.91 -7.25 -5.60
CA ILE A 66 -5.72 -6.26 -6.66
C ILE A 66 -6.66 -6.54 -7.85
N GLU A 67 -6.74 -7.78 -8.30
CA GLU A 67 -7.61 -8.19 -9.41
C GLU A 67 -9.09 -8.00 -9.07
N HIS A 68 -9.49 -8.33 -7.84
CA HIS A 68 -10.83 -8.08 -7.35
C HIS A 68 -11.18 -6.59 -7.43
N LEU A 69 -10.32 -5.72 -6.88
CA LEU A 69 -10.49 -4.26 -6.95
C LEU A 69 -10.56 -3.75 -8.40
N ALA A 70 -9.70 -4.27 -9.28
CA ALA A 70 -9.69 -3.92 -10.69
C ALA A 70 -11.01 -4.25 -11.37
N GLY A 71 -11.67 -5.35 -11.00
CA GLY A 71 -13.02 -5.72 -11.45
C GLY A 71 -14.10 -4.67 -11.17
N PHE A 72 -13.87 -3.80 -10.18
CA PHE A 72 -14.75 -2.67 -9.83
C PHE A 72 -14.21 -1.31 -10.28
N ASN A 73 -13.24 -1.29 -11.20
CA ASN A 73 -12.53 -0.07 -11.66
C ASN A 73 -11.79 0.66 -10.52
N ILE A 74 -11.39 -0.06 -9.48
CA ILE A 74 -10.55 0.48 -8.40
C ILE A 74 -9.11 0.08 -8.70
N GLU A 75 -8.28 1.07 -9.04
CA GLU A 75 -6.89 0.81 -9.39
C GLU A 75 -6.01 0.65 -8.14
N ALA A 76 -5.67 -0.59 -7.81
CA ALA A 76 -4.58 -0.94 -6.90
C ALA A 76 -3.41 -1.53 -7.70
N ARG A 77 -2.20 -1.50 -7.11
CA ARG A 77 -1.00 -2.04 -7.77
C ARG A 77 -0.14 -2.78 -6.76
N PRO A 78 0.70 -3.75 -7.17
CA PRO A 78 1.74 -4.27 -6.30
C PRO A 78 2.69 -3.15 -5.86
N VAL A 79 3.44 -3.38 -4.78
CA VAL A 79 4.64 -2.57 -4.49
C VAL A 79 5.64 -2.71 -5.65
N TRP A 80 6.67 -1.88 -5.73
CA TRP A 80 7.60 -1.91 -6.86
C TRP A 80 8.31 -3.25 -7.01
N LYS A 81 8.39 -3.72 -8.26
CA LYS A 81 9.19 -4.89 -8.63
C LYS A 81 10.68 -4.61 -8.36
N PRO A 82 11.36 -5.41 -7.52
CA PRO A 82 12.78 -5.26 -7.24
C PRO A 82 13.62 -5.37 -8.50
N MET A 83 14.72 -4.59 -8.53
CA MET A 83 15.60 -4.51 -9.69
C MET A 83 16.16 -5.88 -10.09
N HIS A 84 16.55 -6.71 -9.11
CA HIS A 84 17.15 -8.02 -9.36
C HIS A 84 16.15 -9.04 -9.98
N LEU A 85 14.83 -8.80 -9.89
CA LEU A 85 13.80 -9.63 -10.54
C LEU A 85 13.48 -9.17 -11.98
N GLN A 86 14.06 -8.05 -12.42
CA GLN A 86 13.87 -7.59 -13.78
C GLN A 86 14.76 -8.40 -14.73
N PRO A 87 14.27 -8.81 -15.93
CA PRO A 87 15.07 -9.59 -16.87
C PRO A 87 16.43 -8.98 -17.21
N LEU A 88 16.53 -7.64 -17.19
CA LEU A 88 17.78 -6.91 -17.42
C LEU A 88 18.90 -7.24 -16.42
N PHE A 89 18.56 -7.67 -15.21
CA PHE A 89 19.49 -7.96 -14.12
C PHE A 89 19.67 -9.46 -13.86
N GLU A 90 19.19 -10.31 -14.78
CA GLU A 90 19.39 -11.74 -14.69
C GLU A 90 20.88 -12.09 -14.63
N GLY A 91 21.26 -12.95 -13.66
CA GLY A 91 22.64 -13.37 -13.43
C GLY A 91 23.57 -12.28 -12.84
N LYS A 92 23.04 -11.13 -12.42
CA LYS A 92 23.80 -10.12 -11.67
C LYS A 92 23.85 -10.46 -10.19
N GLU A 93 24.92 -10.01 -9.53
CA GLU A 93 25.06 -10.16 -8.09
C GLU A 93 23.97 -9.37 -7.35
N PHE A 94 23.38 -9.99 -6.34
CA PHE A 94 22.36 -9.41 -5.48
C PHE A 94 22.68 -9.77 -4.02
N ILE A 95 22.73 -8.76 -3.17
CA ILE A 95 22.94 -8.90 -1.73
C ILE A 95 21.58 -8.82 -1.06
N GLN A 96 21.25 -9.85 -0.29
CA GLN A 96 20.02 -9.95 0.48
C GLN A 96 20.32 -10.11 1.97
N ASP A 97 19.27 -9.97 2.78
CA ASP A 97 19.31 -10.32 4.19
C ASP A 97 19.61 -11.82 4.37
N GLU A 98 20.15 -12.18 5.54
CA GLU A 98 20.54 -13.57 5.83
C GLU A 98 19.37 -14.55 5.80
N HIS A 99 18.15 -14.06 6.06
CA HIS A 99 16.97 -14.90 6.22
C HIS A 99 16.08 -14.92 4.99
N GLN A 100 15.96 -13.81 4.26
CA GLN A 100 15.09 -13.73 3.09
C GLN A 100 15.40 -12.56 2.14
N ASP A 101 14.90 -12.67 0.91
CA ASP A 101 14.78 -11.53 0.02
C ASP A 101 13.60 -10.64 0.44
N VAL A 102 13.88 -9.67 1.31
CA VAL A 102 12.88 -8.72 1.81
C VAL A 102 12.21 -7.95 0.66
N SER A 103 12.96 -7.60 -0.39
CA SER A 103 12.43 -6.80 -1.49
C SER A 103 11.44 -7.57 -2.35
N LYS A 104 11.73 -8.85 -2.63
CA LYS A 104 10.80 -9.76 -3.30
C LYS A 104 9.58 -10.05 -2.43
N PHE A 105 9.78 -10.30 -1.13
CA PHE A 105 8.67 -10.51 -0.19
C PHE A 105 7.69 -9.32 -0.20
N LEU A 106 8.19 -8.08 -0.12
CA LEU A 106 7.37 -6.88 -0.17
C LEU A 106 6.65 -6.72 -1.51
N PHE A 107 7.27 -7.11 -2.62
CA PHE A 107 6.64 -7.09 -3.94
C PHE A 107 5.49 -8.10 -4.07
N GLU A 108 5.71 -9.32 -3.59
CA GLU A 108 4.75 -10.42 -3.71
C GLU A 108 3.56 -10.26 -2.75
N ASN A 109 3.76 -9.59 -1.61
CA ASN A 109 2.73 -9.48 -0.57
C ASN A 109 2.20 -8.04 -0.39
N GLY A 110 2.85 -7.04 -0.98
CA GLY A 110 2.52 -5.63 -0.79
C GLY A 110 1.56 -5.07 -1.85
N ILE A 111 0.62 -4.26 -1.41
CA ILE A 111 -0.35 -3.54 -2.26
C ILE A 111 -0.20 -2.04 -2.03
N CYS A 112 -0.07 -1.28 -3.12
CA CYS A 112 -0.30 0.16 -3.19
C CYS A 112 -1.80 0.42 -3.39
N LEU A 113 -2.43 1.00 -2.37
CA LEU A 113 -3.84 1.37 -2.36
C LEU A 113 -4.09 2.73 -3.03
N PRO A 114 -5.29 2.95 -3.59
CA PRO A 114 -5.71 4.28 -4.04
C PRO A 114 -5.60 5.28 -2.90
N SER A 115 -4.89 6.38 -3.14
CA SER A 115 -4.61 7.40 -2.12
C SER A 115 -4.62 8.82 -2.68
N ASP A 116 -5.29 9.08 -3.81
CA ASP A 116 -5.34 10.43 -4.39
C ASP A 116 -6.03 11.41 -3.41
N THR A 117 -5.47 12.61 -3.26
CA THR A 117 -6.03 13.67 -2.38
C THR A 117 -7.44 14.11 -2.74
N LYS A 118 -7.94 13.76 -3.94
CA LYS A 118 -9.31 14.01 -4.40
C LYS A 118 -10.31 12.94 -3.95
N MET A 119 -9.86 11.84 -3.35
CA MET A 119 -10.75 10.80 -2.84
C MET A 119 -11.58 11.35 -1.69
N THR A 120 -12.89 11.38 -1.87
CA THR A 120 -13.84 11.66 -0.80
C THR A 120 -13.89 10.48 0.18
N GLU A 121 -14.45 10.70 1.37
CA GLU A 121 -14.61 9.63 2.35
C GLU A 121 -15.40 8.44 1.78
N ALA A 122 -16.49 8.72 1.07
CA ALA A 122 -17.31 7.69 0.42
C ALA A 122 -16.53 6.86 -0.64
N ILE A 123 -15.58 7.46 -1.36
CA ILE A 123 -14.72 6.72 -2.28
C ILE A 123 -13.79 5.80 -1.50
N GLN A 124 -13.20 6.29 -0.41
CA GLN A 124 -12.33 5.49 0.44
C GLN A 124 -13.12 4.34 1.10
N ASP A 125 -14.34 4.59 1.57
CA ASP A 125 -15.24 3.59 2.15
C ASP A 125 -15.53 2.49 1.13
N ALA A 126 -15.84 2.85 -0.12
CA ALA A 126 -16.08 1.88 -1.18
C ALA A 126 -14.87 0.97 -1.43
N VAL A 127 -13.64 1.49 -1.37
CA VAL A 127 -12.42 0.68 -1.50
C VAL A 127 -12.26 -0.24 -0.29
N ILE A 128 -12.43 0.29 0.92
CA ILE A 128 -12.30 -0.44 2.19
C ILE A 128 -13.32 -1.58 2.26
N ASP A 129 -14.58 -1.31 1.95
CA ASP A 129 -15.67 -2.28 1.97
C ASP A 129 -15.44 -3.38 0.94
N MET A 130 -14.91 -3.05 -0.23
CA MET A 130 -14.58 -4.04 -1.25
C MET A 130 -13.48 -4.99 -0.77
N ILE A 131 -12.43 -4.46 -0.14
CA ILE A 131 -11.36 -5.27 0.47
C ILE A 131 -11.94 -6.17 1.56
N LYS A 132 -12.71 -5.61 2.51
CA LYS A 132 -13.32 -6.37 3.61
C LYS A 132 -14.25 -7.47 3.09
N THR A 133 -15.08 -7.17 2.11
CA THR A 133 -16.05 -8.13 1.56
C THR A 133 -15.34 -9.29 0.90
N PHE A 134 -14.29 -9.03 0.11
CA PHE A 134 -13.53 -10.06 -0.58
C PHE A 134 -12.73 -10.96 0.35
N ILE A 135 -12.14 -10.38 1.40
CA ILE A 135 -11.38 -11.15 2.39
C ILE A 135 -12.31 -12.06 3.20
N ASN A 136 -13.54 -11.61 3.51
CA ASN A 136 -14.49 -12.39 4.29
C ASN A 136 -15.34 -13.38 3.45
N SER A 137 -15.10 -13.49 2.14
CA SER A 137 -15.81 -14.40 1.23
C SER A 137 -15.05 -15.70 0.95
#